data_AF-A0A553UWZ4-F1
#
_entry.id   AF-A0A553UWZ4-F1
#
_cell.length_a   1.000
_cell.length_b   1.000
_cell.length_c   1.000
_cell.angle_alpha   90.00
_cell.angle_beta   90.00
_cell.angle_gamma   90.00
#
_symmetry.space_group_name_H-M   'P 1'
#
loop_
_entity.id
_entity.type
_entity.pdbx_description
1 polymer ?
#
loop_
_entity_poly.entity_id
_entity_poly.type
_entity_poly.pdbx_seq_one_letter_code
_entity_poly.pdbx_strand_id
1 'polypeptide(L)'
;MLHIEFSKQLEGARGPFELEANLDLKTQQISVLCGPSGAGKSSFLRVLAGLELVKKGRICFKESVWLDTTQKICLPPQKRPLGFVFQDGALFPHLNVYDNIIFGNPRHQAHIEEVISLMGLEGLLKHPTPMLSGGQVQRVALARALVRILGQPNALLCLDEPLSALDADARAHLQEQLKYISAHFKLTTLIITHDLLEAYKLAHNLIWIEEKPQKHTCLMRDFKTQEGLCARVLEIKGQSVELVLERQIVSLPLNSLQTPQTLKEGDLWVLIPQRAERVDWHL
;
A
#
# COMPACT_ATOMS: atom_id res chain seq x y z
N MET A 1 -16.22 -8.83 -1.68
CA MET A 1 -15.34 -8.02 -2.53
C MET A 1 -15.36 -6.58 -2.05
N LEU A 2 -14.43 -5.76 -2.51
CA LEU A 2 -14.43 -4.32 -2.37
C LEU A 2 -14.64 -3.72 -3.76
N HIS A 3 -15.79 -3.10 -3.97
CA HIS A 3 -16.18 -2.45 -5.21
C HIS A 3 -15.95 -0.94 -5.06
N ILE A 4 -15.17 -0.35 -5.97
CA ILE A 4 -14.79 1.06 -5.94
C ILE A 4 -15.09 1.65 -7.30
N GLU A 5 -16.10 2.50 -7.38
CA GLU A 5 -16.43 3.27 -8.57
C GLU A 5 -16.54 4.75 -8.18
N PHE A 6 -15.65 5.63 -8.64
CA PHE A 6 -15.83 7.07 -8.45
C PHE A 6 -15.04 7.87 -9.47
N SER A 7 -15.43 9.14 -9.64
CA SER A 7 -14.58 10.14 -10.26
C SER A 7 -14.41 11.37 -9.35
N LYS A 8 -13.21 11.94 -9.36
CA LYS A 8 -12.88 13.11 -8.54
C LYS A 8 -11.96 14.07 -9.30
N GLN A 9 -12.34 15.35 -9.32
CA GLN A 9 -11.47 16.42 -9.79
C GLN A 9 -10.40 16.74 -8.74
N LEU A 10 -9.14 16.77 -9.17
CA LEU A 10 -7.97 17.05 -8.36
C LEU A 10 -7.09 18.10 -9.05
N GLU A 11 -6.33 18.84 -8.25
CA GLU A 11 -5.33 19.79 -8.74
C GLU A 11 -3.95 19.14 -8.67
N GLY A 12 -3.27 19.04 -9.81
CA GLY A 12 -1.92 18.49 -9.93
C GLY A 12 -0.90 19.54 -10.34
N ALA A 13 0.39 19.17 -10.31
CA ALA A 13 1.47 20.06 -10.73
C ALA A 13 1.38 20.49 -12.21
N ARG A 14 0.71 19.70 -13.05
CA ARG A 14 0.48 19.97 -14.47
C ARG A 14 -0.91 20.57 -14.76
N GLY A 15 -1.62 21.00 -13.71
CA GLY A 15 -2.99 21.51 -13.79
C GLY A 15 -4.03 20.50 -13.31
N PRO A 16 -5.33 20.81 -13.50
CA PRO A 16 -6.42 19.99 -13.02
C PRO A 16 -6.53 18.69 -13.81
N PHE A 17 -6.91 17.61 -13.13
CA PHE A 17 -7.18 16.32 -13.71
C PHE A 17 -8.32 15.59 -13.00
N GLU A 18 -8.99 14.69 -13.71
CA GLU A 18 -9.98 13.78 -13.14
C GLU A 18 -9.33 12.45 -12.77
N LEU A 19 -9.38 12.08 -11.49
CA LEU A 19 -9.06 10.74 -11.02
C LEU A 19 -10.30 9.84 -11.15
N GLU A 20 -10.21 8.79 -11.96
CA GLU A 20 -11.24 7.78 -12.15
C GLU A 20 -10.80 6.43 -11.58
N ALA A 21 -11.67 5.83 -10.79
CA ALA A 21 -11.50 4.48 -10.28
C ALA A 21 -12.73 3.64 -10.62
N ASN A 22 -12.51 2.48 -11.23
CA ASN A 22 -13.51 1.43 -11.38
C ASN A 22 -12.81 0.09 -11.14
N LEU A 23 -12.85 -0.40 -9.90
CA LEU A 23 -12.04 -1.51 -9.41
C LEU A 23 -12.86 -2.46 -8.56
N ASP A 24 -12.62 -3.75 -8.79
CA ASP A 24 -13.15 -4.84 -7.99
C ASP A 24 -12.02 -5.61 -7.33
N LEU A 25 -11.85 -5.39 -6.02
CA LEU A 25 -10.77 -6.00 -5.25
C LEU A 25 -11.27 -7.18 -4.44
N LYS A 26 -10.51 -8.28 -4.47
CA LYS A 26 -10.76 -9.44 -3.62
C LYS A 26 -10.46 -9.08 -2.15
N THR A 27 -11.25 -9.65 -1.25
CA THR A 27 -11.05 -9.49 0.20
C THR A 27 -10.02 -10.49 0.71
N GLN A 28 -9.47 -10.25 1.91
CA GLN A 28 -8.46 -11.10 2.55
C GLN A 28 -7.15 -11.21 1.75
N GLN A 29 -6.81 -10.13 1.05
CA GLN A 29 -5.62 -10.00 0.22
C GLN A 29 -5.04 -8.60 0.37
N ILE A 30 -3.75 -8.47 0.05
CA ILE A 30 -3.08 -7.18 -0.08
C ILE A 30 -3.21 -6.72 -1.53
N SER A 31 -3.90 -5.59 -1.73
CA SER A 31 -3.87 -4.86 -2.99
C SER A 31 -2.92 -3.68 -2.84
N VAL A 32 -2.11 -3.39 -3.85
CA VAL A 32 -1.21 -2.24 -3.84
C VAL A 32 -1.60 -1.31 -4.98
N LEU A 33 -1.81 -0.04 -4.67
CA LEU A 33 -1.97 1.02 -5.64
C LEU A 33 -0.65 1.77 -5.78
N CYS A 34 -0.10 1.77 -6.99
CA CYS A 34 1.10 2.50 -7.34
C CYS A 34 0.84 3.53 -8.44
N GLY A 35 1.72 4.51 -8.51
CA GLY A 35 1.62 5.64 -9.43
C GLY A 35 2.67 6.69 -9.10
N PRO A 36 3.01 7.57 -10.05
CA PRO A 36 3.93 8.66 -9.81
C PRO A 36 3.44 9.63 -8.71
N SER A 37 4.34 10.47 -8.22
CA SER A 37 3.98 11.48 -7.21
C SER A 37 2.96 12.46 -7.78
N GLY A 38 1.96 12.84 -6.99
CA GLY A 38 0.88 13.72 -7.43
C GLY A 38 -0.21 13.07 -8.29
N ALA A 39 -0.14 11.76 -8.56
CA ALA A 39 -1.14 11.07 -9.39
C ALA A 39 -2.55 10.96 -8.77
N GLY A 40 -2.72 11.34 -7.50
CA GLY A 40 -4.00 11.25 -6.77
C GLY A 40 -4.13 10.05 -5.83
N LYS A 41 -3.02 9.32 -5.57
CA LYS A 41 -3.00 8.14 -4.69
C LYS A 41 -3.60 8.41 -3.31
N SER A 42 -3.06 9.36 -2.54
CA SER A 42 -3.58 9.66 -1.20
C SER A 42 -5.04 10.10 -1.21
N SER A 43 -5.47 10.84 -2.24
CA SER A 43 -6.88 11.20 -2.45
C SER A 43 -7.78 9.99 -2.69
N PHE A 44 -7.31 8.98 -3.43
CA PHE A 44 -8.02 7.71 -3.60
C PHE A 44 -8.31 7.07 -2.23
N LEU A 45 -7.29 6.95 -1.38
CA LEU A 45 -7.45 6.36 -0.05
C LEU A 45 -8.36 7.21 0.85
N ARG A 46 -8.26 8.54 0.78
CA ARG A 46 -9.12 9.44 1.56
C ARG A 46 -10.59 9.38 1.14
N VAL A 47 -10.88 9.23 -0.15
CA VAL A 47 -12.25 8.98 -0.65
C VAL A 47 -12.78 7.65 -0.12
N LEU A 48 -11.95 6.60 -0.19
CA LEU A 48 -12.30 5.28 0.34
C LEU A 48 -12.53 5.28 1.86
N ALA A 49 -11.78 6.10 2.61
CA ALA A 49 -11.96 6.31 4.05
C ALA A 49 -13.15 7.24 4.39
N GLY A 50 -13.70 7.95 3.41
CA GLY A 50 -14.76 8.94 3.63
C GLY A 50 -14.25 10.27 4.18
N LEU A 51 -12.94 10.49 4.17
CA LEU A 51 -12.28 11.74 4.55
C LEU A 51 -12.39 12.79 3.43
N GLU A 52 -12.62 12.34 2.20
CA GLU A 52 -12.86 13.18 1.05
C GLU A 52 -14.15 12.78 0.33
N LEU A 53 -14.90 13.78 -0.14
CA LEU A 53 -16.14 13.57 -0.88
C LEU A 53 -15.88 13.56 -2.40
N VAL A 54 -16.80 12.92 -3.12
CA VAL A 54 -16.87 12.88 -4.58
C VAL A 54 -18.26 13.28 -5.06
N LYS A 55 -18.35 13.81 -6.28
CA LYS A 55 -19.63 14.23 -6.86
C LYS A 55 -20.46 13.04 -7.36
N LYS A 56 -19.79 12.01 -7.87
CA LYS A 56 -20.41 10.78 -8.38
C LYS A 56 -19.55 9.59 -8.00
N GLY A 57 -20.19 8.54 -7.52
CA GLY A 57 -19.51 7.29 -7.23
C GLY A 57 -20.32 6.36 -6.33
N ARG A 58 -19.88 5.11 -6.30
CA ARG A 58 -20.38 4.04 -5.47
C ARG A 58 -19.21 3.25 -4.90
N ILE A 59 -19.19 3.09 -3.59
CA ILE A 59 -18.18 2.29 -2.88
C ILE A 59 -18.93 1.28 -2.02
N CYS A 60 -18.70 -0.01 -2.29
CA CYS A 60 -19.30 -1.10 -1.52
C CYS A 60 -18.21 -1.99 -0.96
N PHE A 61 -18.27 -2.28 0.34
CA PHE A 61 -17.39 -3.25 0.98
C PHE A 61 -18.19 -4.41 1.54
N LYS A 62 -17.99 -5.59 0.91
CA LYS A 62 -18.84 -6.77 1.11
C LYS A 62 -20.32 -6.40 0.90
N GLU A 63 -21.16 -6.59 1.90
CA GLU A 63 -22.60 -6.29 1.85
C GLU A 63 -22.92 -4.82 2.22
N SER A 64 -21.93 -4.05 2.68
CA SER A 64 -22.13 -2.67 3.13
C SER A 64 -21.85 -1.67 2.00
N VAL A 65 -22.79 -0.78 1.74
CA VAL A 65 -22.61 0.35 0.82
C VAL A 65 -22.06 1.53 1.63
N TRP A 66 -20.80 1.91 1.40
CA TRP A 66 -20.15 3.04 2.10
C TRP A 66 -20.44 4.39 1.46
N LEU A 67 -20.59 4.40 0.14
CA LEU A 67 -20.92 5.58 -0.64
C LEU A 67 -21.84 5.13 -1.78
N ASP A 68 -22.91 5.85 -2.01
CA ASP A 68 -23.70 5.80 -3.24
C ASP A 68 -24.32 7.18 -3.45
N THR A 69 -23.76 7.94 -4.39
CA THR A 69 -24.22 9.31 -4.67
C THR A 69 -25.62 9.34 -5.26
N THR A 70 -26.07 8.27 -5.93
CA THR A 70 -27.41 8.20 -6.53
C THR A 70 -28.48 7.97 -5.45
N GLN A 71 -28.17 7.13 -4.47
CA GLN A 71 -29.04 6.85 -3.33
C GLN A 71 -28.82 7.80 -2.15
N LYS A 72 -27.94 8.80 -2.30
CA LYS A 72 -27.55 9.76 -1.25
C LYS A 72 -26.98 9.09 0.02
N ILE A 73 -26.31 7.96 -0.15
CA ILE A 73 -25.63 7.23 0.93
C ILE A 73 -24.19 7.75 1.02
N CYS A 74 -23.79 8.20 2.21
CA CYS A 74 -22.39 8.53 2.50
C CYS A 74 -22.10 8.22 3.97
N LEU A 75 -21.56 7.03 4.25
CA LEU A 75 -21.16 6.66 5.60
C LEU A 75 -19.97 7.53 6.04
N PRO A 76 -20.06 8.17 7.21
CA PRO A 76 -18.94 8.94 7.75
C PRO A 76 -17.78 8.01 8.15
N PRO A 77 -16.53 8.49 8.16
CA PRO A 77 -15.34 7.68 8.41
C PRO A 77 -15.44 6.79 9.66
N GLN A 78 -15.95 7.33 10.77
CA GLN A 78 -16.05 6.61 12.04
C GLN A 78 -17.00 5.39 11.99
N LYS A 79 -17.92 5.35 11.02
CA LYS A 79 -18.85 4.22 10.81
C LYS A 79 -18.34 3.22 9.77
N ARG A 80 -17.23 3.50 9.08
CA ARG A 80 -16.59 2.52 8.19
C ARG A 80 -15.71 1.60 9.04
N PRO A 81 -15.79 0.26 8.87
CA PRO A 81 -14.89 -0.66 9.53
C PRO A 81 -13.51 -0.60 8.85
N LEU A 82 -12.80 0.50 9.06
CA LEU A 82 -11.58 0.85 8.35
C LEU A 82 -10.51 1.35 9.33
N GLY A 83 -9.30 0.85 9.16
CA GLY A 83 -8.09 1.31 9.84
C GLY A 83 -7.27 2.09 8.83
N PHE A 84 -6.80 3.27 9.20
CA PHE A 84 -6.08 4.17 8.30
C PHE A 84 -4.73 4.55 8.90
N VAL A 85 -3.66 4.38 8.12
CA VAL A 85 -2.33 4.89 8.43
C VAL A 85 -1.98 5.97 7.43
N PHE A 86 -1.81 7.19 7.93
CA PHE A 86 -1.35 8.33 7.13
C PHE A 86 0.16 8.23 6.87
N GLN A 87 0.62 8.89 5.81
CA GLN A 87 2.03 8.94 5.43
C GLN A 87 2.96 9.41 6.57
N ASP A 88 2.52 10.39 7.37
CA ASP A 88 3.25 10.92 8.52
C ASP A 88 2.95 10.18 9.84
N GLY A 89 2.18 9.09 9.79
CA GLY A 89 1.67 8.33 10.93
C GLY A 89 0.57 9.05 11.72
N ALA A 90 0.62 10.38 11.81
CA ALA A 90 -0.33 11.24 12.53
C ALA A 90 -0.60 10.77 13.96
N LEU A 91 0.46 10.59 14.76
CA LEU A 91 0.34 10.24 16.17
C LEU A 91 -0.09 11.45 17.00
N PHE A 92 -0.79 11.20 18.12
CA PHE A 92 -1.19 12.23 19.05
C PHE A 92 0.00 12.60 19.94
N PRO A 93 0.55 13.82 19.84
CA PRO A 93 1.82 14.19 20.50
C PRO A 93 1.71 14.28 22.03
N HIS A 94 0.48 14.40 22.55
CA HIS A 94 0.19 14.50 23.98
C HIS A 94 -0.07 13.14 24.64
N LEU A 95 -0.07 12.04 23.87
CA LEU A 95 -0.29 10.68 24.35
C LEU A 95 1.03 9.90 24.31
N ASN A 96 1.18 8.90 25.19
CA ASN A 96 2.27 7.92 25.08
C ASN A 96 1.96 6.90 23.97
N VAL A 97 2.91 5.99 23.71
CA VAL A 97 2.75 4.92 22.70
C VAL A 97 1.51 4.07 22.96
N TYR A 98 1.32 3.57 24.18
CA TYR A 98 0.18 2.71 24.51
C TYR A 98 -1.15 3.43 24.29
N ASP A 99 -1.27 4.65 24.80
CA ASP A 99 -2.46 5.49 24.68
C ASP A 99 -2.75 5.85 23.22
N ASN A 100 -1.72 6.03 22.39
CA ASN A 100 -1.90 6.16 20.94
C ASN A 100 -2.49 4.89 20.33
N ILE A 101 -1.94 3.72 20.66
CA ILE A 101 -2.38 2.42 20.08
C ILE A 101 -3.86 2.15 20.40
N ILE A 102 -4.28 2.40 21.64
CA ILE A 102 -5.67 2.12 22.06
C ILE A 102 -6.63 3.27 21.75
N PHE A 103 -6.14 4.41 21.26
CA PHE A 103 -6.95 5.60 21.03
C PHE A 103 -8.12 5.30 20.07
N GLY A 104 -9.33 5.73 20.46
CA GLY A 104 -10.54 5.52 19.67
C GLY A 104 -11.14 4.12 19.77
N ASN A 105 -10.58 3.24 20.62
CA ASN A 105 -11.15 1.92 20.93
C ASN A 105 -11.55 1.81 22.41
N PRO A 106 -12.80 1.42 22.73
CA PRO A 106 -13.19 1.18 24.11
C PRO A 106 -12.59 -0.14 24.65
N ARG A 107 -11.56 0.01 25.50
CA ARG A 107 -11.09 -0.79 26.66
C ARG A 107 -11.00 -2.33 26.63
N HIS A 108 -11.54 -3.07 25.67
CA HIS A 108 -11.51 -4.54 25.70
C HIS A 108 -11.44 -5.16 24.29
N GLN A 109 -10.34 -4.88 23.58
CA GLN A 109 -10.02 -5.65 22.39
C GLN A 109 -9.03 -6.75 22.75
N ALA A 110 -9.47 -8.00 22.57
CA ALA A 110 -8.56 -9.09 22.24
C ALA A 110 -7.65 -8.60 21.11
N HIS A 111 -6.39 -9.03 21.09
CA HIS A 111 -5.35 -8.64 20.13
C HIS A 111 -4.51 -7.40 20.46
N ILE A 112 -4.80 -6.58 21.48
CA ILE A 112 -3.91 -5.43 21.79
C ILE A 112 -2.48 -5.91 22.10
N GLU A 113 -2.33 -6.85 23.03
CA GLU A 113 -1.03 -7.40 23.41
C GLU A 113 -0.34 -8.13 22.24
N GLU A 114 -1.11 -8.89 21.46
CA GLU A 114 -0.63 -9.57 20.27
C GLU A 114 -0.10 -8.58 19.22
N VAL A 115 -0.84 -7.49 18.94
CA VAL A 115 -0.41 -6.45 18.00
C VAL A 115 0.82 -5.71 18.52
N ILE A 116 0.86 -5.36 19.81
CA ILE A 116 2.03 -4.74 20.43
C ILE A 116 3.27 -5.62 20.21
N SER A 117 3.14 -6.93 20.42
CA SER A 117 4.24 -7.86 20.28
C SER A 117 4.65 -8.09 18.83
N LEU A 118 3.68 -8.26 17.92
CA LEU A 118 3.94 -8.35 16.49
C LEU A 118 4.65 -7.11 15.94
N MET A 119 4.41 -5.94 16.54
CA MET A 119 5.07 -4.68 16.16
C MET A 119 6.39 -4.42 16.90
N GLY A 120 6.73 -5.21 17.92
CA GLY A 120 7.93 -5.02 18.75
C GLY A 120 7.91 -3.72 19.54
N LEU A 121 6.75 -3.37 20.14
CA LEU A 121 6.52 -2.10 20.83
C LEU A 121 6.53 -2.20 22.37
N GLU A 122 6.76 -3.39 22.93
CA GLU A 122 6.68 -3.67 24.37
C GLU A 122 7.55 -2.72 25.20
N GLY A 123 8.78 -2.48 24.76
CA GLY A 123 9.74 -1.60 25.43
C GLY A 123 9.42 -0.10 25.31
N LEU A 124 8.47 0.28 24.43
CA LEU A 124 8.20 1.68 24.08
C LEU A 124 6.87 2.19 24.64
N LEU A 125 6.03 1.35 25.23
CA LEU A 125 4.64 1.66 25.59
C LEU A 125 4.45 2.95 26.40
N LYS A 126 5.39 3.27 27.29
CA LYS A 126 5.33 4.47 28.16
C LYS A 126 6.02 5.69 27.55
N HIS A 127 6.72 5.55 26.42
CA HIS A 127 7.44 6.66 25.81
C HIS A 127 6.47 7.68 25.22
N PRO A 128 6.76 8.98 25.33
CA PRO A 128 6.03 10.01 24.62
C PRO A 128 6.35 9.94 23.12
N THR A 129 5.36 10.15 22.25
CA THR A 129 5.56 9.99 20.80
C THR A 129 6.61 10.90 20.16
N PRO A 130 6.88 12.14 20.65
CA PRO A 130 7.94 12.97 20.08
C PRO A 130 9.36 12.40 20.25
N MET A 131 9.56 11.40 21.12
CA MET A 131 10.85 10.74 21.31
C MET A 131 11.07 9.54 20.39
N LEU A 132 10.11 9.21 19.53
CA LEU A 132 10.17 8.03 18.66
C LEU A 132 10.93 8.34 17.37
N SER A 133 11.66 7.34 16.87
CA SER A 133 12.19 7.37 15.51
C SER A 133 11.07 7.28 14.47
N GLY A 134 11.33 7.68 13.21
CA GLY A 134 10.35 7.60 12.13
C GLY A 134 9.74 6.19 11.96
N GLY A 135 10.58 5.16 12.06
CA GLY A 135 10.09 3.77 11.99
C GLY A 135 9.28 3.31 13.20
N GLN A 136 9.60 3.82 14.39
CA GLN A 136 8.77 3.58 15.58
C GLN A 136 7.42 4.29 15.45
N VAL A 137 7.38 5.54 14.97
CA VAL A 137 6.14 6.27 14.68
C VAL A 137 5.25 5.46 13.75
N GLN A 138 5.83 4.89 12.69
CA GLN A 138 5.09 4.11 11.69
C GLN A 138 4.52 2.81 12.28
N ARG A 139 5.30 2.08 13.07
CA ARG A 139 4.85 0.87 13.78
C ARG A 139 3.72 1.17 14.76
N VAL A 140 3.81 2.28 15.50
CA VAL A 140 2.74 2.72 16.43
C VAL A 140 1.47 3.10 15.66
N ALA A 141 1.61 3.80 14.53
CA ALA A 141 0.46 4.15 13.68
C ALA A 141 -0.23 2.90 13.10
N LEU A 142 0.56 1.92 12.66
CA LEU A 142 0.06 0.63 12.19
C LEU A 142 -0.62 -0.16 13.31
N ALA A 143 -0.01 -0.22 14.50
CA ALA A 143 -0.60 -0.84 15.67
C ALA A 143 -1.97 -0.24 16.02
N ARG A 144 -2.06 1.10 16.04
CA ARG A 144 -3.32 1.83 16.27
C ARG A 144 -4.39 1.48 15.23
N ALA A 145 -4.02 1.45 13.95
CA ALA A 145 -4.94 1.09 12.88
C ALA A 145 -5.41 -0.37 12.99
N LEU A 146 -4.50 -1.30 13.32
CA LEU A 146 -4.80 -2.71 13.53
C LEU A 146 -5.74 -2.92 14.71
N VAL A 147 -5.41 -2.38 15.88
CA VAL A 147 -6.29 -2.48 17.07
C VAL A 147 -7.69 -1.94 16.75
N ARG A 148 -7.79 -0.83 16.01
CA ARG A 148 -9.09 -0.28 15.57
C ARG A 148 -9.93 -1.22 14.69
N ILE A 149 -9.33 -2.09 13.92
CA ILE A 149 -10.06 -2.99 13.01
C ILE A 149 -10.17 -4.43 13.51
N LEU A 150 -9.24 -4.88 14.34
CA LEU A 150 -9.26 -6.22 14.91
C LEU A 150 -10.43 -6.33 15.89
N GLY A 151 -11.32 -7.28 15.61
CA GLY A 151 -12.62 -7.42 16.29
C GLY A 151 -13.80 -6.81 15.55
N GLN A 152 -13.60 -6.08 14.45
CA GLN A 152 -14.68 -5.67 13.56
C GLN A 152 -14.88 -6.69 12.44
N PRO A 153 -16.12 -7.14 12.19
CA PRO A 153 -16.39 -7.98 11.04
C PRO A 153 -16.11 -7.17 9.78
N ASN A 154 -15.45 -7.81 8.80
CA ASN A 154 -15.30 -7.24 7.47
C ASN A 154 -14.61 -5.87 7.50
N ALA A 155 -13.37 -5.83 8.00
CA ALA A 155 -12.61 -4.59 8.08
C ALA A 155 -11.57 -4.44 6.96
N LEU A 156 -11.25 -3.19 6.62
CA LEU A 156 -10.28 -2.79 5.61
C LEU A 156 -9.10 -2.06 6.28
N LEU A 157 -7.87 -2.48 6.01
CA LEU A 157 -6.67 -1.76 6.39
C LEU A 157 -6.18 -0.92 5.21
N CYS A 158 -6.07 0.39 5.39
CA CYS A 158 -5.60 1.35 4.39
C CYS A 158 -4.29 1.97 4.85
N LEU A 159 -3.23 1.82 4.04
CA LEU A 159 -1.89 2.29 4.36
C LEU A 159 -1.40 3.27 3.28
N ASP A 160 -1.15 4.52 3.65
CA ASP A 160 -0.62 5.53 2.74
C ASP A 160 0.90 5.66 2.92
N GLU A 161 1.70 5.17 1.97
CA GLU A 161 3.17 5.19 1.97
C GLU A 161 3.81 4.65 3.29
N PRO A 162 3.37 3.46 3.80
CA PRO A 162 3.72 2.97 5.13
C PRO A 162 5.19 2.53 5.32
N LEU A 163 6.02 2.68 4.30
CA LEU A 163 7.42 2.26 4.28
C LEU A 163 8.40 3.42 3.98
N SER A 164 7.86 4.60 3.69
CA SER A 164 8.62 5.75 3.18
C SER A 164 9.65 6.33 4.15
N ALA A 165 9.43 6.19 5.46
CA ALA A 165 10.31 6.72 6.51
C ALA A 165 11.35 5.70 7.02
N LEU A 166 11.42 4.51 6.43
CA LEU A 166 12.26 3.40 6.89
C LEU A 166 13.55 3.27 6.08
N ASP A 167 14.64 2.92 6.77
CA ASP A 167 15.83 2.37 6.14
C ASP A 167 15.54 1.00 5.51
N ALA A 168 16.48 0.49 4.71
CA ALA A 168 16.29 -0.73 3.95
C ALA A 168 16.03 -1.98 4.83
N ASP A 169 16.62 -2.05 6.02
CA ASP A 169 16.47 -3.18 6.96
C ASP A 169 15.10 -3.17 7.62
N ALA A 170 14.76 -2.03 8.21
CA ALA A 170 13.46 -1.83 8.83
C ALA A 170 12.32 -1.98 7.80
N ARG A 171 12.52 -1.53 6.56
CA ARG A 171 11.56 -1.69 5.47
C ARG A 171 11.32 -3.15 5.11
N ALA A 172 12.38 -3.91 4.85
CA ALA A 172 12.26 -5.34 4.51
C ALA A 172 11.58 -6.12 5.63
N HIS A 173 11.93 -5.82 6.88
CA HIS A 173 11.30 -6.43 8.04
C HIS A 173 9.80 -6.09 8.14
N LEU A 174 9.43 -4.81 7.98
CA LEU A 174 8.02 -4.40 8.04
C LEU A 174 7.20 -4.97 6.87
N GLN A 175 7.80 -5.15 5.68
CA GLN A 175 7.15 -5.81 4.56
C GLN A 175 6.74 -7.24 4.90
N GLU A 176 7.64 -8.03 5.47
CA GLU A 176 7.35 -9.40 5.89
C GLU A 176 6.33 -9.44 7.03
N GLN A 177 6.42 -8.51 7.99
CA GLN A 177 5.40 -8.36 9.03
C GLN A 177 4.02 -8.05 8.45
N LEU A 178 3.91 -7.14 7.48
CA LEU A 178 2.64 -6.79 6.83
C LEU A 178 2.01 -7.99 6.11
N LYS A 179 2.83 -8.79 5.40
CA LYS A 179 2.36 -10.06 4.80
C LYS A 179 1.84 -11.02 5.85
N TYR A 180 2.64 -11.24 6.91
CA TYR A 180 2.27 -12.13 8.00
C TYR A 180 0.97 -11.69 8.66
N ILE A 181 0.85 -10.42 9.05
CA ILE A 181 -0.34 -9.86 9.71
C ILE A 181 -1.57 -9.95 8.82
N SER A 182 -1.43 -9.61 7.54
CA SER A 182 -2.54 -9.68 6.59
C SER A 182 -3.03 -11.13 6.42
N ALA A 183 -2.13 -12.11 6.41
CA ALA A 183 -2.48 -13.53 6.31
C ALA A 183 -3.07 -14.06 7.63
N HIS A 184 -2.41 -13.79 8.75
CA HIS A 184 -2.76 -14.23 10.10
C HIS A 184 -4.15 -13.76 10.50
N PHE A 185 -4.44 -12.46 10.32
CA PHE A 185 -5.75 -11.88 10.63
C PHE A 185 -6.73 -11.87 9.45
N LYS A 186 -6.35 -12.45 8.29
CA LYS A 186 -7.16 -12.48 7.06
C LYS A 186 -7.69 -11.09 6.65
N LEU A 187 -6.82 -10.09 6.74
CA LEU A 187 -7.20 -8.69 6.47
C LEU A 187 -7.36 -8.45 4.97
N THR A 188 -8.33 -7.60 4.63
CA THR A 188 -8.30 -6.92 3.33
C THR A 188 -7.44 -5.68 3.51
N THR A 189 -6.36 -5.57 2.75
CA THR A 189 -5.39 -4.48 2.90
C THR A 189 -5.23 -3.77 1.57
N LEU A 190 -5.26 -2.44 1.59
CA LEU A 190 -4.92 -1.59 0.46
C LEU A 190 -3.73 -0.71 0.85
N ILE A 191 -2.62 -0.88 0.14
CA ILE A 191 -1.38 -0.13 0.36
C ILE A 191 -1.19 0.83 -0.80
N ILE A 192 -0.81 2.05 -0.51
CA ILE A 192 -0.30 3.01 -1.49
C ILE A 192 1.20 3.09 -1.36
N THR A 193 1.89 3.03 -2.49
CA THR A 193 3.33 3.29 -2.57
C THR A 193 3.67 3.89 -3.93
N HIS A 194 4.75 4.67 -3.99
CA HIS A 194 5.39 5.09 -5.23
C HIS A 194 6.55 4.17 -5.62
N ASP A 195 6.95 3.25 -4.75
CA ASP A 195 8.01 2.28 -5.00
C ASP A 195 7.43 1.00 -5.61
N LEU A 196 7.79 0.74 -6.87
CA LEU A 196 7.37 -0.45 -7.59
C LEU A 196 7.87 -1.74 -6.92
N LEU A 197 9.11 -1.75 -6.40
CA LEU A 197 9.66 -2.95 -5.75
C LEU A 197 8.84 -3.33 -4.51
N GLU A 198 8.40 -2.34 -3.73
CA GLU A 198 7.49 -2.56 -2.60
C GLU A 198 6.17 -3.14 -3.09
N ALA A 199 5.62 -2.57 -4.17
CA ALA A 199 4.37 -3.04 -4.75
C ALA A 199 4.47 -4.50 -5.21
N TYR A 200 5.55 -4.86 -5.90
CA TYR A 200 5.80 -6.23 -6.33
C TYR A 200 5.94 -7.21 -5.16
N LYS A 201 6.65 -6.81 -4.10
CA LYS A 201 6.88 -7.68 -2.94
C LYS A 201 5.60 -7.94 -2.15
N LEU A 202 4.70 -6.96 -2.05
CA LEU A 202 3.53 -7.02 -1.17
C LEU A 202 2.22 -7.41 -1.87
N ALA A 203 2.06 -7.06 -3.15
CA ALA A 203 0.80 -7.15 -3.85
C ALA A 203 0.40 -8.60 -4.17
N HIS A 204 -0.83 -8.94 -3.81
CA HIS A 204 -1.60 -9.97 -4.49
C HIS A 204 -2.28 -9.41 -5.74
N ASN A 205 -2.72 -8.15 -5.67
CA ASN A 205 -3.30 -7.41 -6.80
C ASN A 205 -2.58 -6.06 -6.93
N LEU A 206 -2.16 -5.71 -8.14
CA LEU A 206 -1.49 -4.43 -8.42
C LEU A 206 -2.46 -3.51 -9.18
N ILE A 207 -2.54 -2.27 -8.73
CA ILE A 207 -3.35 -1.21 -9.35
C ILE A 207 -2.38 -0.11 -9.77
N TRP A 208 -2.41 0.28 -11.05
CA TRP A 208 -1.65 1.43 -11.55
C TRP A 208 -2.56 2.62 -11.71
N ILE A 209 -2.08 3.82 -11.38
CA ILE A 209 -2.66 5.05 -11.90
C ILE A 209 -2.00 5.38 -13.24
N GLU A 210 -2.72 5.15 -14.34
CA GLU A 210 -2.33 5.60 -15.66
C GLU A 210 -2.62 7.10 -15.79
N GLU A 211 -1.57 7.90 -15.97
CA GLU A 211 -1.70 9.34 -16.19
C GLU A 211 -1.87 9.66 -17.68
N LYS A 212 -3.00 10.28 -18.02
CA LYS A 212 -3.24 10.93 -19.31
C LYS A 212 -3.49 12.42 -19.07
N PRO A 213 -3.30 13.28 -20.10
CA PRO A 213 -3.65 14.69 -19.98
C PRO A 213 -5.07 14.86 -19.44
N GLN A 214 -5.21 15.57 -18.31
CA GLN A 214 -6.47 15.85 -17.63
C GLN A 214 -7.25 14.64 -17.07
N LYS A 215 -6.74 13.41 -17.19
CA LYS A 215 -7.43 12.20 -16.73
C LYS A 215 -6.47 11.13 -16.24
N HIS A 216 -6.62 10.74 -14.99
CA HIS A 216 -5.85 9.68 -14.35
C HIS A 216 -6.76 8.50 -14.07
N THR A 217 -6.43 7.31 -14.58
CA THR A 217 -7.30 6.13 -14.45
C THR A 217 -6.63 5.04 -13.64
N CYS A 218 -7.30 4.55 -12.59
CA CYS A 218 -6.85 3.39 -11.84
C CYS A 218 -7.16 2.10 -12.61
N LEU A 219 -6.13 1.36 -12.99
CA LEU A 219 -6.23 0.12 -13.76
C LEU A 219 -5.70 -1.06 -12.97
N MET A 220 -6.50 -2.12 -12.89
CA MET A 220 -6.00 -3.42 -12.43
C MET A 220 -4.94 -3.92 -13.42
N ARG A 221 -3.85 -4.44 -12.87
CA ARG A 221 -2.79 -5.04 -13.65
C ARG A 221 -2.63 -6.50 -13.22
N ASP A 222 -2.72 -7.39 -14.20
CA ASP A 222 -2.46 -8.81 -14.00
C ASP A 222 -0.95 -9.02 -13.84
N PHE A 223 -0.52 -9.29 -12.62
CA PHE A 223 0.88 -9.59 -12.29
C PHE A 223 0.97 -10.87 -11.47
N LYS A 224 1.83 -11.79 -11.91
CA LYS A 224 2.16 -13.02 -11.17
C LYS A 224 3.38 -12.75 -10.27
N THR A 225 3.15 -12.15 -9.11
CA THR A 225 4.21 -11.80 -8.14
C THR A 225 4.77 -13.01 -7.37
N GLN A 226 4.10 -14.17 -7.42
CA GLN A 226 4.44 -15.30 -6.55
C GLN A 226 5.59 -16.20 -7.07
N GLU A 227 6.10 -15.97 -8.28
CA GLU A 227 7.10 -16.87 -8.92
C GLU A 227 8.36 -16.13 -9.42
N GLY A 228 8.54 -14.84 -9.13
CA GLY A 228 9.65 -14.06 -9.68
C GLY A 228 10.30 -13.05 -8.73
N LEU A 229 11.58 -12.76 -8.99
CA LEU A 229 12.38 -11.77 -8.28
C LEU A 229 12.44 -10.47 -9.10
N CYS A 230 12.10 -9.33 -8.49
CA CYS A 230 12.28 -8.05 -9.16
C CYS A 230 13.75 -7.63 -9.17
N ALA A 231 14.22 -7.27 -10.35
CA ALA A 231 15.58 -6.83 -10.60
C ALA A 231 15.59 -5.50 -11.33
N ARG A 232 16.51 -4.61 -10.97
CA ARG A 232 16.79 -3.40 -11.75
C ARG A 232 18.08 -3.58 -12.52
N VAL A 233 18.07 -3.26 -13.81
CA VAL A 233 19.27 -3.29 -14.64
C VAL A 233 20.18 -2.13 -14.24
N LEU A 234 21.40 -2.44 -13.80
CA LEU A 234 22.43 -1.43 -13.54
C LEU A 234 23.18 -1.10 -14.82
N GLU A 235 23.77 -2.12 -15.43
CA GLU A 235 24.69 -1.96 -16.55
C GLU A 235 24.67 -3.22 -17.42
N ILE A 236 24.86 -3.05 -18.72
CA ILE A 236 24.96 -4.17 -19.67
C ILE A 236 26.39 -4.22 -20.21
N LYS A 237 27.16 -5.23 -19.79
CA LYS A 237 28.57 -5.42 -20.15
C LYS A 237 28.73 -6.56 -21.16
N GLY A 238 28.66 -6.23 -22.44
CA GLY A 238 28.89 -7.21 -23.52
C GLY A 238 27.86 -8.35 -23.51
N GLN A 239 28.26 -9.52 -22.99
CA GLN A 239 27.40 -10.72 -22.87
C GLN A 239 26.83 -10.94 -21.47
N SER A 240 27.04 -10.04 -20.51
CA SER A 240 26.45 -10.11 -19.17
C SER A 240 25.65 -8.86 -18.81
N VAL A 241 24.68 -9.03 -17.92
CA VAL A 241 23.90 -7.95 -17.34
C VAL A 241 24.13 -7.92 -15.83
N GLU A 242 24.45 -6.74 -15.30
CA GLU A 242 24.50 -6.50 -13.87
C GLU A 242 23.12 -6.05 -13.40
N LEU A 243 22.56 -6.80 -12.47
CA LEU A 243 21.23 -6.59 -11.92
C LEU A 243 21.33 -6.32 -10.43
N VAL A 244 20.56 -5.36 -9.93
CA VAL A 244 20.28 -5.25 -8.49
C VAL A 244 19.08 -6.12 -8.19
N LEU A 245 19.36 -7.21 -7.48
CA LEU A 245 18.37 -8.08 -6.86
C LEU A 245 18.39 -7.81 -5.36
N GLU A 246 17.37 -7.09 -4.89
CA GLU A 246 17.27 -6.64 -3.50
C GLU A 246 18.46 -5.77 -3.06
N ARG A 247 19.51 -6.39 -2.50
CA ARG A 247 20.74 -5.73 -2.01
C ARG A 247 22.01 -6.33 -2.60
N GLN A 248 21.87 -7.27 -3.53
CA GLN A 248 22.98 -7.91 -4.17
C GLN A 248 23.04 -7.46 -5.62
N ILE A 249 24.27 -7.17 -6.05
CA ILE A 249 24.56 -7.05 -7.48
C ILE A 249 24.83 -8.47 -7.96
N VAL A 250 23.99 -8.93 -8.87
CA VAL A 250 24.12 -10.24 -9.51
C VAL A 250 24.48 -10.01 -10.96
N SER A 251 25.56 -10.64 -11.41
CA SER A 251 25.89 -10.68 -12.83
C SER A 251 25.29 -11.94 -13.43
N LEU A 252 24.40 -11.77 -14.40
CA LEU A 252 23.81 -12.88 -15.16
C LEU A 252 24.29 -12.82 -16.61
N PRO A 253 24.68 -13.95 -17.21
CA PRO A 253 24.97 -13.97 -18.63
C PRO A 253 23.66 -13.78 -19.42
N LEU A 254 23.65 -12.94 -20.45
CA LEU A 254 22.45 -12.56 -21.21
C LEU A 254 21.74 -13.76 -21.83
N ASN A 255 22.47 -14.83 -22.17
CA ASN A 255 21.91 -16.07 -22.70
C ASN A 255 21.10 -16.89 -21.69
N SER A 256 21.23 -16.61 -20.39
CA SER A 256 20.47 -17.29 -19.32
C SER A 256 19.08 -16.68 -19.08
N LEU A 257 18.81 -15.51 -19.68
CA LEU A 257 17.55 -14.79 -19.54
C LEU A 257 16.83 -14.75 -20.90
N GLN A 258 15.70 -15.45 -21.02
CA GLN A 258 14.79 -15.21 -22.14
C GLN A 258 14.06 -13.89 -21.91
N THR A 259 14.48 -12.83 -22.58
CA THR A 259 13.83 -11.51 -22.54
C THR A 259 12.98 -11.32 -23.81
N PRO A 260 11.68 -10.98 -23.70
CA PRO A 260 10.86 -10.66 -24.87
C PRO A 260 11.23 -9.31 -25.52
N GLN A 261 12.02 -8.48 -24.83
CA GLN A 261 12.51 -7.18 -25.30
C GLN A 261 13.99 -7.01 -24.95
N THR A 262 14.64 -6.02 -25.59
CA THR A 262 16.02 -5.63 -25.28
C THR A 262 16.10 -5.03 -23.88
N LEU A 263 16.96 -5.58 -23.03
CA LEU A 263 17.32 -4.99 -21.74
C LEU A 263 17.91 -3.59 -21.96
N LYS A 264 17.45 -2.60 -21.17
CA LYS A 264 18.07 -1.27 -21.08
C LYS A 264 18.48 -0.98 -19.64
N GLU A 265 19.54 -0.20 -19.49
CA GLU A 265 19.97 0.30 -18.18
C GLU A 265 18.86 1.11 -17.51
N GLY A 266 18.66 0.87 -16.22
CA GLY A 266 17.61 1.49 -15.43
C GLY A 266 16.24 0.79 -15.49
N ASP A 267 16.01 -0.12 -16.44
CA ASP A 267 14.74 -0.84 -16.52
C ASP A 267 14.51 -1.74 -15.29
N LEU A 268 13.25 -1.84 -14.88
CA LEU A 268 12.80 -2.81 -13.90
C LEU A 268 12.29 -4.08 -14.60
N TRP A 269 12.67 -5.24 -14.08
CA TRP A 269 12.32 -6.55 -14.63
C TRP A 269 11.85 -7.48 -13.53
N VAL A 270 10.91 -8.38 -13.86
CA VAL A 270 10.56 -9.51 -13.02
C VAL A 270 11.28 -10.73 -13.58
N LEU A 271 12.22 -11.27 -12.82
CA LEU A 271 12.96 -12.48 -13.15
C LEU A 271 12.16 -13.69 -12.65
N ILE A 272 11.60 -14.47 -13.56
CA ILE A 272 10.93 -15.74 -13.31
C ILE A 272 11.94 -16.85 -13.65
N PRO A 273 11.88 -18.07 -13.08
CA PRO A 273 12.75 -19.16 -13.52
C PRO A 273 12.78 -19.29 -15.05
N GLN A 274 13.98 -19.14 -15.64
CA GLN A 274 14.27 -19.21 -17.08
C GLN A 274 13.71 -18.07 -17.98
N ARG A 275 13.05 -17.05 -17.41
CA ARG A 275 12.45 -15.95 -18.19
C ARG A 275 12.53 -14.61 -17.46
N ALA A 276 12.77 -13.53 -18.19
CA ALA A 276 12.61 -12.18 -17.65
C ALA A 276 11.44 -11.50 -18.33
N GLU A 277 10.51 -10.96 -17.54
CA GLU A 277 9.44 -10.12 -18.06
C GLU A 277 9.75 -8.66 -17.74
N ARG A 278 9.80 -7.83 -18.78
CA ARG A 278 10.02 -6.40 -18.59
C ARG A 278 8.81 -5.84 -17.86
N VAL A 279 9.08 -5.06 -16.83
CA VAL A 279 8.06 -4.21 -16.24
C VAL A 279 7.88 -3.05 -17.23
N ASP A 280 7.11 -3.28 -18.31
CA ASP A 280 6.75 -2.27 -19.31
C ASP A 280 5.77 -1.27 -18.70
N TRP A 281 6.32 -0.32 -17.96
CA TRP A 281 5.57 0.79 -17.39
C TRP A 281 6.21 2.02 -18.02
N HIS A 282 5.45 2.68 -18.89
CA HIS A 282 5.84 3.98 -19.40
C HIS A 282 5.99 4.92 -18.20
N LEU A 283 7.23 5.14 -17.77
CA LEU A 283 7.65 6.22 -16.89
C LEU A 283 7.58 7.55 -17.64
#